data_AF-A0A1B6HTG2-F1
#
_entry.id   AF-A0A1B6HTG2-F1
#
_cell.length_a   1.000
_cell.length_b   1.000
_cell.length_c   1.000
_cell.angle_alpha   90.00
_cell.angle_beta   90.00
_cell.angle_gamma   90.00
#
_symmetry.space_group_name_H-M   'P 1'
#
loop_
_entity.id
_entity.type
_entity.pdbx_description
1 polymer ?
#
loop_
_entity_poly.entity_id
_entity_poly.type
_entity_poly.pdbx_seq_one_letter_code
_entity_poly.pdbx_strand_id
1 'polypeptide(L)'
;LILTKSGRVFPKDNDDWKLAFGSVKSKLSKFASEGYKIVILTNQAGIGRGRTNINEFKTKIENIVRDLNVPVQVFIATSNSIYRKPAPGMWIFLETKKNDGIKIDMSRSFYVGDAAGRIANWCPGKKKDFSFADRLLALNLNLQYYTPEEHFCNERPGKFTLPMFNPAALDEDGLLADGDIAKKSQEVVILVGCPGSGKTHIALRHLVPAGYVHVNRDSLGSWQKCVLNMESAVAAGRSVVVDNTNPDRESRRRFVERARVPCRCLVMTTSIEN
;
A
#
# COMPACT_ATOMS: atom_id res chain seq x y z
N LEU A 1 0.04 21.76 -6.64
CA LEU A 1 0.89 22.89 -7.11
C LEU A 1 0.54 23.32 -8.53
N ILE A 2 0.47 22.38 -9.47
CA ILE A 2 0.16 22.67 -10.88
C ILE A 2 -1.13 21.96 -11.33
N LEU A 3 -1.74 22.46 -12.40
CA LEU A 3 -2.80 21.81 -13.19
C LEU A 3 -2.39 21.80 -14.66
N THR A 4 -3.07 21.01 -15.49
CA THR A 4 -2.88 21.09 -16.94
C THR A 4 -3.38 22.43 -17.48
N LYS A 5 -2.61 23.04 -18.39
CA LYS A 5 -3.04 24.27 -19.08
C LYS A 5 -4.20 23.97 -20.03
N SER A 6 -4.20 22.77 -20.62
CA SER A 6 -5.20 22.27 -21.56
C SER A 6 -6.53 21.86 -20.93
N GLY A 7 -6.61 21.71 -19.60
CA GLY A 7 -7.79 21.21 -18.90
C GLY A 7 -8.01 19.70 -19.02
N ARG A 8 -7.13 18.97 -19.69
CA ARG A 8 -7.17 17.50 -19.75
C ARG A 8 -6.74 16.88 -18.42
N VAL A 9 -7.20 15.66 -18.15
CA VAL A 9 -6.76 14.89 -16.97
C VAL A 9 -5.26 14.57 -17.04
N PHE A 10 -4.78 14.22 -18.24
CA PHE A 10 -3.35 13.98 -18.49
C PHE A 10 -2.76 15.09 -19.36
N PRO A 11 -1.52 15.54 -19.07
CA PRO A 11 -0.87 16.58 -19.86
C PRO A 11 -0.59 16.09 -21.29
N LYS A 12 -0.67 17.00 -22.26
CA LYS A 12 -0.32 16.71 -23.66
C LYS A 12 1.19 16.55 -23.86
N ASP A 13 1.96 17.35 -23.14
CA ASP A 13 3.42 17.47 -23.24
C ASP A 13 4.00 18.02 -21.92
N ASN A 14 5.30 18.34 -21.92
CA ASN A 14 6.01 18.83 -20.74
C ASN A 14 5.67 20.27 -20.37
N ASP A 15 5.13 21.06 -21.29
CA ASP A 15 4.76 22.46 -21.10
C ASP A 15 3.27 22.65 -20.81
N ASP A 16 2.46 21.58 -20.90
CA ASP A 16 1.06 21.55 -20.52
C ASP A 16 0.86 21.57 -19.00
N TRP A 17 1.30 22.65 -18.37
CA TRP A 17 1.06 22.94 -16.97
C TRP A 17 0.89 24.44 -16.74
N LYS A 18 0.19 24.76 -15.65
CA LYS A 18 0.08 26.11 -15.07
C LYS A 18 -0.01 25.98 -13.55
N LEU A 19 0.26 27.05 -12.82
CA LEU A 19 -0.01 27.06 -11.38
C LEU A 19 -1.50 26.84 -11.12
N ALA A 20 -1.79 26.00 -10.12
CA ALA A 20 -3.16 25.63 -9.79
C ALA A 20 -3.96 26.83 -9.23
N PHE A 21 -3.30 27.70 -8.48
CA PHE A 21 -3.91 28.87 -7.83
C PHE A 21 -2.96 30.08 -7.89
N GLY A 22 -3.53 31.28 -7.94
CA GLY A 22 -2.73 32.52 -7.96
C GLY A 22 -1.93 32.76 -6.68
N SER A 23 -2.37 32.21 -5.55
CA SER A 23 -1.71 32.33 -4.24
C SER A 23 -0.53 31.36 -4.03
N VAL A 24 -0.25 30.45 -4.97
CA VAL A 24 0.82 29.45 -4.80
C VAL A 24 2.18 30.10 -4.56
N LYS A 25 2.58 31.04 -5.43
CA LYS A 25 3.90 31.69 -5.31
C LYS A 25 4.01 32.47 -4.00
N SER A 26 3.03 33.33 -3.70
CA SER A 26 3.07 34.19 -2.51
C SER A 26 3.09 33.38 -1.21
N LYS A 27 2.31 32.29 -1.10
CA LYS A 27 2.34 31.42 0.08
C LYS A 27 3.69 30.70 0.22
N LEU A 28 4.25 30.15 -0.85
CA LEU A 28 5.55 29.47 -0.78
C LEU A 28 6.69 30.43 -0.45
N SER A 29 6.70 31.65 -1.03
CA SER A 29 7.68 32.68 -0.67
C SER A 29 7.57 33.09 0.80
N LYS A 30 6.35 33.22 1.32
CA LYS A 30 6.12 33.48 2.75
C LYS A 30 6.71 32.37 3.62
N PHE A 31 6.38 31.10 3.35
CA PHE A 31 6.92 29.98 4.12
C PHE A 31 8.45 29.90 4.04
N ALA A 32 9.03 30.11 2.87
CA ALA A 32 10.48 30.16 2.72
C ALA A 32 11.11 31.27 3.58
N SER A 33 10.49 32.45 3.65
CA SER A 33 10.96 33.56 4.51
C SER A 33 10.78 33.28 6.01
N GLU A 34 9.83 32.42 6.38
CA GLU A 34 9.59 31.95 7.75
C GLU A 34 10.49 30.75 8.14
N GLY A 35 11.41 30.34 7.26
CA GLY A 35 12.37 29.28 7.52
C GLY A 35 11.88 27.86 7.18
N TYR A 36 10.74 27.72 6.49
CA TYR A 36 10.30 26.41 6.01
C TYR A 36 11.13 25.96 4.81
N LYS A 37 11.55 24.69 4.83
CA LYS A 37 12.09 24.01 3.66
C LYS A 37 10.94 23.55 2.76
N ILE A 38 10.92 24.01 1.51
CA ILE A 38 9.91 23.61 0.54
C ILE A 38 10.31 22.30 -0.13
N VAL A 39 9.50 21.26 0.05
CA VAL A 39 9.75 19.92 -0.51
C VAL A 39 8.57 19.44 -1.34
N ILE A 40 8.85 18.87 -2.52
CA ILE A 40 7.85 18.21 -3.36
C ILE A 40 8.09 16.70 -3.34
N LEU A 41 7.04 15.95 -2.97
CA LEU A 41 7.02 14.48 -3.01
C LEU A 41 6.03 14.03 -4.09
N THR A 42 6.50 13.43 -5.18
CA THR A 42 5.66 13.07 -6.34
C THR A 42 5.76 11.60 -6.74
N ASN A 43 4.62 10.96 -7.00
CA ASN A 43 4.53 9.62 -7.58
C ASN A 43 4.53 9.70 -9.11
N GLN A 44 5.51 9.11 -9.78
CA GLN A 44 5.70 9.15 -11.25
C GLN A 44 5.97 7.76 -11.82
N ALA A 45 5.03 6.83 -11.64
CA ALA A 45 5.14 5.44 -12.12
C ALA A 45 5.27 5.33 -13.65
N GLY A 46 4.90 6.37 -14.41
CA GLY A 46 5.12 6.43 -15.86
C GLY A 46 6.59 6.33 -16.23
N ILE A 47 7.49 6.87 -15.40
CA ILE A 47 8.94 6.83 -15.61
C ILE A 47 9.46 5.40 -15.49
N GLY A 48 9.18 4.70 -14.38
CA GLY A 48 9.62 3.32 -14.20
C GLY A 48 8.99 2.32 -15.18
N ARG A 49 7.85 2.68 -15.80
CA ARG A 49 7.19 1.89 -16.86
C ARG A 49 7.66 2.26 -18.28
N GLY A 50 8.61 3.18 -18.43
CA GLY A 50 9.09 3.64 -19.74
C GLY A 50 8.08 4.46 -20.54
N ARG A 51 6.95 4.90 -19.94
CA ARG A 51 5.92 5.72 -20.60
C ARG A 51 6.21 7.22 -20.53
N THR A 52 7.16 7.62 -19.70
CA THR A 52 7.55 9.02 -19.49
C THR A 52 9.07 9.10 -19.47
N ASN A 53 9.64 9.97 -20.29
CA ASN A 53 11.09 10.19 -20.32
C ASN A 53 11.52 10.95 -19.05
N ILE A 54 12.52 10.42 -18.34
CA ILE A 54 13.00 10.99 -17.09
C ILE A 54 13.66 12.37 -17.27
N ASN A 55 14.38 12.59 -18.37
CA ASN A 55 15.09 13.85 -18.62
C ASN A 55 14.10 14.96 -18.93
N GLU A 56 13.11 14.67 -19.77
CA GLU A 56 11.99 15.56 -20.03
C GLU A 56 11.22 15.93 -18.75
N PHE A 57 10.96 14.95 -17.89
CA PHE A 57 10.31 15.21 -16.61
C PHE A 57 11.17 16.09 -15.68
N LYS A 58 12.50 15.91 -15.68
CA LYS A 58 13.43 16.80 -14.94
C LYS A 58 13.35 18.23 -15.46
N THR A 59 13.42 18.43 -16.78
CA THR A 59 13.27 19.77 -17.39
C THR A 59 11.94 20.42 -16.98
N LYS A 60 10.84 19.65 -16.98
CA LYS A 60 9.54 20.14 -16.51
C LYS A 60 9.60 20.60 -15.05
N ILE A 61 10.20 19.81 -14.16
CA ILE A 61 10.36 20.17 -12.75
C ILE A 61 11.22 21.43 -12.59
N GLU A 62 12.33 21.54 -13.32
CA GLU A 62 13.20 22.72 -13.28
C GLU A 62 12.44 23.99 -13.72
N ASN A 63 11.62 23.90 -14.76
CA ASN A 63 10.78 25.01 -15.22
C ASN A 63 9.75 25.42 -14.17
N ILE A 64 9.13 24.44 -13.50
CA ILE A 64 8.19 24.70 -12.39
C ILE A 64 8.91 25.38 -11.23
N VAL A 65 10.05 24.86 -10.78
CA VAL A 65 10.80 25.43 -9.66
C VAL A 65 11.27 26.85 -9.97
N ARG A 66 11.72 27.10 -11.21
CA ARG A 66 12.07 28.45 -11.68
C ARG A 66 10.88 29.40 -11.60
N ASP A 67 9.69 28.96 -12.02
CA ASP A 67 8.47 29.78 -11.95
C ASP A 67 8.01 30.04 -10.51
N LEU A 68 8.16 29.06 -9.60
CA LEU A 68 7.85 29.21 -8.17
C LEU A 68 8.75 30.23 -7.46
N ASN A 69 9.96 30.45 -7.99
CA ASN A 69 10.94 31.43 -7.50
C ASN A 69 11.26 31.29 -6.01
N VAL A 70 11.37 30.05 -5.53
CA VAL A 70 11.82 29.69 -4.18
C VAL A 70 12.68 28.43 -4.27
N PRO A 71 13.62 28.20 -3.33
CA PRO A 71 14.36 26.94 -3.26
C PRO A 71 13.42 25.77 -2.99
N VAL A 72 13.46 24.74 -3.84
CA VAL A 72 12.63 23.53 -3.71
C VAL A 72 13.49 22.29 -3.84
N GLN A 73 13.30 21.32 -2.94
CA GLN A 73 13.86 19.98 -3.08
C GLN A 73 12.78 19.01 -3.56
N VAL A 74 13.07 18.21 -4.59
CA VAL A 74 12.07 17.34 -5.23
C VAL A 74 12.47 15.88 -5.13
N PHE A 75 11.53 15.03 -4.69
CA PHE A 75 11.67 13.58 -4.64
C PHE A 75 10.63 12.93 -5.56
N ILE A 76 11.09 11.99 -6.39
CA ILE A 76 10.29 11.39 -7.46
C ILE A 76 10.29 9.86 -7.27
N ALA A 77 9.14 9.31 -6.88
CA ALA A 77 8.95 7.87 -6.79
C ALA A 77 8.58 7.30 -8.17
N THR A 78 9.51 6.57 -8.80
CA THR A 78 9.38 6.11 -10.20
C THR A 78 8.75 4.72 -10.34
N SER A 79 8.62 3.95 -9.26
CA SER A 79 8.11 2.57 -9.26
C SER A 79 7.20 2.28 -8.07
N ASN A 80 6.62 1.08 -8.02
CA ASN A 80 5.95 0.57 -6.83
C ASN A 80 7.02 0.13 -5.82
N SER A 81 7.31 0.97 -4.83
CA SER A 81 8.34 0.76 -3.82
C SER A 81 7.97 1.46 -2.52
N ILE A 82 8.81 1.33 -1.49
CA ILE A 82 8.69 2.07 -0.23
C ILE A 82 8.70 3.59 -0.41
N TYR A 83 9.18 4.10 -1.55
CA TYR A 83 9.17 5.52 -1.87
C TYR A 83 7.83 5.99 -2.44
N ARG A 84 6.98 5.08 -2.93
CA ARG A 84 5.69 5.46 -3.52
C ARG A 84 4.68 5.76 -2.43
N LYS A 85 4.15 6.99 -2.41
CA LYS A 85 3.06 7.38 -1.50
C LYS A 85 1.88 6.40 -1.65
N PRO A 86 1.26 5.94 -0.56
CA PRO A 86 1.34 6.48 0.81
C PRO A 86 2.50 5.97 1.68
N ALA A 87 3.39 5.11 1.16
CA ALA A 87 4.55 4.66 1.95
C ALA A 87 5.49 5.85 2.28
N PRO A 88 6.07 5.90 3.49
CA PRO A 88 6.80 7.07 3.98
C PRO A 88 8.23 7.19 3.43
N GLY A 89 8.68 6.31 2.54
CA GLY A 89 10.10 6.19 2.18
C GLY A 89 10.73 7.46 1.61
N MET A 90 10.00 8.28 0.83
CA MET A 90 10.55 9.57 0.37
C MET A 90 10.80 10.54 1.53
N TRP A 91 9.90 10.58 2.52
CA TRP A 91 10.06 11.41 3.71
C TRP A 91 11.20 10.91 4.59
N ILE A 92 11.25 9.61 4.86
CA ILE A 92 12.33 9.00 5.64
C ILE A 92 13.69 9.28 4.98
N PHE A 93 13.77 9.21 3.64
CA PHE A 93 15.00 9.53 2.92
C PHE A 93 15.35 11.02 2.98
N LEU A 94 14.35 11.91 2.92
CA LEU A 94 14.55 13.34 3.19
C LEU A 94 15.20 13.53 4.57
N GLU A 95 14.54 13.05 5.63
CA GLU A 95 14.95 13.25 7.02
C GLU A 95 16.33 12.65 7.30
N THR A 96 16.55 11.40 6.90
CA THR A 96 17.75 10.64 7.28
C THR A 96 18.96 10.89 6.38
N LYS A 97 18.77 11.36 5.13
CA LYS A 97 19.85 11.45 4.13
C LYS A 97 19.95 12.80 3.41
N LYS A 98 18.90 13.61 3.37
CA LYS A 98 18.81 14.79 2.51
C LYS A 98 18.35 16.06 3.23
N ASN A 99 18.49 16.08 4.55
CA ASN A 99 18.23 17.24 5.40
C ASN A 99 19.43 17.67 6.24
N ASP A 100 20.65 17.36 5.79
CA ASP A 100 21.92 17.84 6.37
C ASP A 100 22.08 17.53 7.87
N GLY A 101 21.48 16.43 8.33
CA GLY A 101 21.47 16.04 9.76
C GLY A 101 20.56 16.91 10.65
N ILE A 102 19.87 17.89 10.08
CA ILE A 102 18.92 18.74 10.79
C ILE A 102 17.62 17.94 11.00
N LYS A 103 17.21 17.77 12.25
CA LYS A 103 15.95 17.09 12.58
C LYS A 103 14.77 17.94 12.11
N ILE A 104 13.78 17.29 11.49
CA ILE A 104 12.55 17.96 11.05
C ILE A 104 11.61 18.10 12.24
N ASP A 105 11.14 19.31 12.51
CA ASP A 105 10.10 19.54 13.51
C ASP A 105 8.73 19.16 12.94
N MET A 106 8.28 17.94 13.26
CA MET A 106 7.01 17.38 12.79
C MET A 106 5.81 18.20 13.26
N SER A 107 5.86 18.82 14.44
CA SER A 107 4.74 19.58 15.01
C SER A 107 4.46 20.89 14.27
N ARG A 108 5.50 21.43 13.62
CA ARG A 108 5.43 22.65 12.81
C ARG A 108 5.38 22.37 11.31
N SER A 109 5.50 21.11 10.91
CA SER A 109 5.49 20.67 9.52
C SER A 109 4.09 20.24 9.10
N PHE A 110 3.79 20.38 7.81
CA PHE A 110 2.53 19.95 7.23
C PHE A 110 2.72 19.44 5.80
N TYR A 111 1.76 18.66 5.31
CA TYR A 111 1.73 18.13 3.95
C TYR A 111 0.50 18.63 3.19
N VAL A 112 0.69 19.03 1.93
CA VAL A 112 -0.38 19.50 1.05
C VAL A 112 -0.43 18.64 -0.20
N GLY A 113 -1.57 18.03 -0.50
CA GLY A 113 -1.73 17.17 -1.67
C GLY A 113 -3.19 16.95 -2.05
N ASP A 114 -3.46 16.68 -3.33
CA ASP A 114 -4.80 16.56 -3.91
C ASP A 114 -5.37 15.14 -3.84
N ALA A 115 -4.53 14.11 -3.66
CA ALA A 115 -4.97 12.74 -3.45
C ALA A 115 -5.49 12.54 -2.02
N ALA A 116 -6.60 13.21 -1.71
CA ALA A 116 -7.13 13.42 -0.38
C ALA A 116 -8.33 12.53 -0.04
N GLY A 117 -8.77 11.69 -0.97
CA GLY A 117 -9.90 10.79 -0.73
C GLY A 117 -11.26 11.46 -0.64
N ARG A 118 -11.42 12.67 -1.18
CA ARG A 118 -12.70 13.39 -1.11
C ARG A 118 -13.78 12.65 -1.90
N ILE A 119 -14.98 12.60 -1.35
CA ILE A 119 -16.15 11.97 -2.00
C ILE A 119 -16.71 12.86 -3.10
N ALA A 120 -17.49 12.30 -4.03
CA ALA A 120 -18.11 13.09 -5.09
C ALA A 120 -18.96 14.24 -4.51
N ASN A 121 -18.96 15.38 -5.19
CA ASN A 121 -19.64 16.61 -4.76
C ASN A 121 -19.15 17.17 -3.42
N TRP A 122 -17.88 16.94 -3.04
CA TRP A 122 -17.25 17.67 -1.94
C TRP A 122 -17.23 19.19 -2.16
N CYS A 123 -17.32 19.61 -3.43
CA CYS A 123 -17.63 20.95 -3.92
C CYS A 123 -18.52 20.80 -5.18
N PRO A 124 -19.47 21.73 -5.46
CA PRO A 124 -20.37 21.60 -6.60
C PRO A 124 -19.65 21.30 -7.92
N GLY A 125 -20.05 20.20 -8.58
CA GLY A 125 -19.47 19.77 -9.87
C GLY A 125 -18.11 19.07 -9.77
N LYS A 126 -17.56 18.85 -8.57
CA LYS A 126 -16.29 18.12 -8.39
C LYS A 126 -16.53 16.61 -8.27
N LYS A 127 -15.75 15.85 -9.03
CA LYS A 127 -15.66 14.39 -8.92
C LYS A 127 -14.96 14.00 -7.61
N LYS A 128 -15.14 12.75 -7.19
CA LYS A 128 -14.33 12.15 -6.13
C LYS A 128 -12.85 12.21 -6.50
N ASP A 129 -11.97 12.30 -5.49
CA ASP A 129 -10.54 12.21 -5.73
C ASP A 129 -10.18 10.82 -6.30
N PHE A 130 -9.17 10.78 -7.16
CA PHE A 130 -8.69 9.52 -7.76
C PHE A 130 -8.02 8.60 -6.73
N SER A 131 -7.48 9.16 -5.65
CA SER A 131 -6.71 8.43 -4.66
C SER A 131 -6.74 9.11 -3.28
N PHE A 132 -6.21 8.40 -2.28
CA PHE A 132 -6.04 8.82 -0.89
C PHE A 132 -4.55 8.95 -0.53
N ALA A 133 -3.65 8.77 -1.49
CA ALA A 133 -2.21 8.56 -1.25
C ALA A 133 -1.53 9.72 -0.51
N ASP A 134 -1.98 10.96 -0.70
CA ASP A 134 -1.40 12.13 -0.04
C ASP A 134 -1.85 12.23 1.42
N ARG A 135 -3.16 12.05 1.66
CA ARG A 135 -3.71 12.02 3.02
C ARG A 135 -3.13 10.86 3.83
N LEU A 136 -3.04 9.68 3.23
CA LEU A 136 -2.50 8.49 3.89
C LEU A 136 -1.00 8.59 4.14
N LEU A 137 -0.23 9.27 3.27
CA LEU A 137 1.16 9.59 3.58
C LEU A 137 1.27 10.46 4.85
N ALA A 138 0.47 11.54 4.91
CA ALA A 138 0.48 12.42 6.07
C ALA A 138 0.05 11.68 7.34
N LEU A 139 -0.95 10.79 7.25
CA LEU A 139 -1.38 9.93 8.34
C LEU A 139 -0.25 9.00 8.82
N ASN A 140 0.44 8.32 7.90
CA ASN A 140 1.58 7.43 8.22
C ASN A 140 2.74 8.16 8.90
N LEU A 141 2.87 9.47 8.68
CA LEU A 141 3.93 10.32 9.25
C LEU A 141 3.45 11.13 10.48
N ASN A 142 2.16 11.01 10.84
CA ASN A 142 1.51 11.89 11.82
C ASN A 142 1.73 13.39 11.53
N LEU A 143 1.65 13.78 10.26
CA LEU A 143 1.77 15.16 9.80
C LEU A 143 0.40 15.83 9.69
N GLN A 144 0.36 17.12 9.99
CA GLN A 144 -0.80 17.94 9.65
C GLN A 144 -1.02 17.92 8.13
N TYR A 145 -2.26 17.74 7.69
CA TYR A 145 -2.59 17.57 6.28
C TYR A 145 -3.62 18.61 5.82
N TYR A 146 -3.42 19.12 4.61
CA TYR A 146 -4.36 19.99 3.93
C TYR A 146 -4.56 19.58 2.48
N THR A 147 -5.75 19.83 1.95
CA THR A 147 -5.94 19.86 0.50
C THR A 147 -5.39 21.16 -0.10
N PRO A 148 -5.11 21.21 -1.42
CA PRO A 148 -4.64 22.45 -2.04
C PRO A 148 -5.65 23.59 -1.94
N GLU A 149 -6.95 23.30 -2.01
CA GLU A 149 -8.02 24.29 -1.86
C GLU A 149 -8.08 24.85 -0.42
N GLU A 150 -8.00 23.99 0.59
CA GLU A 150 -7.87 24.42 2.00
C GLU A 150 -6.62 25.29 2.17
N HIS A 151 -5.48 24.83 1.67
CA HIS A 151 -4.21 25.47 1.94
C HIS A 151 -3.97 26.75 1.13
N PHE A 152 -4.35 26.81 -0.15
CA PHE A 152 -4.05 27.95 -1.03
C PHE A 152 -5.22 28.92 -1.19
N CYS A 153 -6.47 28.43 -1.07
CA CYS A 153 -7.67 29.25 -1.22
C CYS A 153 -8.41 29.51 0.10
N ASN A 154 -7.95 28.92 1.22
CA ASN A 154 -8.65 28.97 2.51
C ASN A 154 -10.09 28.44 2.42
N GLU A 155 -10.33 27.48 1.55
CA GLU A 155 -11.64 26.81 1.44
C GLU A 155 -11.90 25.89 2.64
N ARG A 156 -13.17 25.57 2.87
CA ARG A 156 -13.54 24.62 3.92
C ARG A 156 -13.15 23.19 3.51
N PRO A 157 -12.76 22.33 4.46
CA PRO A 157 -12.43 20.95 4.15
C PRO A 157 -13.57 20.18 3.47
N GLY A 158 -13.24 19.51 2.38
CA GLY A 158 -14.18 18.62 1.70
C GLY A 158 -14.37 17.31 2.48
N LYS A 159 -15.59 16.74 2.43
CA LYS A 159 -15.85 15.40 3.00
C LYS A 159 -14.98 14.36 2.30
N PHE A 160 -14.36 13.48 3.07
CA PHE A 160 -13.49 12.41 2.58
C PHE A 160 -13.78 11.09 3.29
N THR A 161 -13.28 10.00 2.71
CA THR A 161 -13.28 8.67 3.33
C THR A 161 -11.84 8.17 3.49
N LEU A 162 -11.64 7.15 4.33
CA LEU A 162 -10.39 6.39 4.38
C LEU A 162 -10.65 4.97 3.87
N PRO A 163 -9.61 4.19 3.52
CA PRO A 163 -9.75 2.77 3.25
C PRO A 163 -10.44 2.04 4.41
N MET A 164 -11.21 1.00 4.10
CA MET A 164 -11.91 0.20 5.11
C MET A 164 -10.90 -0.48 6.05
N PHE A 165 -9.87 -1.08 5.46
CA PHE A 165 -8.75 -1.64 6.22
C PHE A 165 -7.79 -0.57 6.75
N ASN A 166 -7.58 -0.57 8.05
CA ASN A 166 -6.58 0.24 8.73
C ASN A 166 -5.46 -0.67 9.30
N PRO A 167 -4.25 -0.67 8.72
CA PRO A 167 -3.14 -1.48 9.22
C PRO A 167 -2.76 -1.17 10.68
N ALA A 168 -2.93 0.08 11.12
CA ALA A 168 -2.59 0.49 12.48
C ALA A 168 -3.62 0.04 13.54
N ALA A 169 -4.76 -0.52 13.10
CA ALA A 169 -5.77 -1.12 13.97
C ALA A 169 -5.61 -2.64 14.11
N LEU A 170 -4.57 -3.24 13.50
CA LEU A 170 -4.28 -4.66 13.68
C LEU A 170 -3.79 -4.92 15.11
N ASP A 171 -4.33 -5.96 15.72
CA ASP A 171 -3.90 -6.46 17.01
C ASP A 171 -2.67 -7.36 16.82
N GLU A 172 -1.48 -6.87 17.20
CA GLU A 172 -0.24 -7.63 17.12
C GLU A 172 -0.14 -8.73 18.17
N ASP A 173 -0.87 -8.59 19.28
CA ASP A 173 -0.89 -9.54 20.40
C ASP A 173 -2.10 -10.49 20.35
N GLY A 174 -2.87 -10.42 19.26
CA GLY A 174 -4.07 -11.21 19.06
C GLY A 174 -3.79 -12.71 19.03
N LEU A 175 -4.80 -13.49 19.43
CA LEU A 175 -4.73 -14.95 19.34
C LEU A 175 -4.55 -15.39 17.88
N LEU A 176 -3.57 -16.27 17.66
CA LEU A 176 -3.27 -16.79 16.32
C LEU A 176 -4.37 -17.71 15.77
N ALA A 177 -5.08 -18.42 16.66
CA ALA A 177 -6.22 -19.26 16.32
C ALA A 177 -7.11 -19.50 17.56
N ASP A 178 -8.38 -19.82 17.31
CA ASP A 178 -9.28 -20.35 18.32
C ASP A 178 -8.92 -21.82 18.62
N GLY A 179 -7.94 -22.01 19.51
CA GLY A 179 -7.44 -23.31 19.96
C GLY A 179 -6.11 -23.75 19.34
N ASP A 180 -5.77 -25.03 19.53
CA ASP A 180 -4.46 -25.55 19.14
C ASP A 180 -4.27 -25.57 17.62
N ILE A 181 -3.20 -24.94 17.16
CA ILE A 181 -2.80 -24.96 15.75
C ILE A 181 -2.37 -26.38 15.35
N ALA A 182 -1.52 -27.02 16.15
CA ALA A 182 -1.04 -28.38 15.94
C ALA A 182 -1.56 -29.33 17.01
N LYS A 183 -2.03 -30.52 16.61
CA LYS A 183 -2.38 -31.60 17.54
C LYS A 183 -1.38 -32.75 17.47
N LYS A 184 -1.34 -33.54 18.56
CA LYS A 184 -0.56 -34.79 18.66
C LYS A 184 -1.21 -35.96 17.92
N SER A 185 -2.54 -35.97 17.81
CA SER A 185 -3.28 -36.98 17.04
C SER A 185 -3.06 -36.78 15.56
N GLN A 186 -3.00 -37.88 14.80
CA GLN A 186 -2.89 -37.82 13.34
C GLN A 186 -4.10 -37.10 12.73
N GLU A 187 -3.85 -36.14 11.84
CA GLU A 187 -4.89 -35.40 11.16
C GLU A 187 -4.44 -34.79 9.83
N VAL A 188 -5.40 -34.31 9.04
CA VAL A 188 -5.16 -33.46 7.87
C VAL A 188 -5.70 -32.05 8.17
N VAL A 189 -4.83 -31.06 8.14
CA VAL A 189 -5.17 -29.65 8.26
C VAL A 189 -5.25 -29.03 6.86
N ILE A 190 -6.41 -28.47 6.51
CA ILE A 190 -6.62 -27.77 5.24
C ILE A 190 -6.58 -26.27 5.52
N LEU A 191 -5.60 -25.56 4.94
CA LEU A 191 -5.55 -24.10 5.01
C LEU A 191 -6.49 -23.51 3.96
N VAL A 192 -7.27 -22.50 4.33
CA VAL A 192 -8.20 -21.80 3.44
C VAL A 192 -7.96 -20.30 3.56
N GLY A 193 -7.79 -19.62 2.43
CA GLY A 193 -7.58 -18.18 2.44
C GLY A 193 -6.96 -17.65 1.15
N CYS A 194 -7.09 -16.34 0.93
CA CYS A 194 -6.63 -15.66 -0.29
C CYS A 194 -5.10 -15.77 -0.45
N PRO A 195 -4.55 -15.70 -1.68
CA PRO A 195 -3.10 -15.54 -1.86
C PRO A 195 -2.57 -14.35 -1.03
N GLY A 196 -1.39 -14.50 -0.41
CA GLY A 196 -0.81 -13.45 0.44
C GLY A 196 -1.37 -13.34 1.87
N SER A 197 -2.38 -14.12 2.26
CA SER A 197 -2.97 -14.11 3.62
C SER A 197 -2.08 -14.74 4.72
N GLY A 198 -0.85 -15.16 4.42
CA GLY A 198 0.04 -15.76 5.42
C GLY A 198 -0.13 -17.27 5.68
N LYS A 199 -0.96 -17.99 4.91
CA LYS A 199 -1.13 -19.47 5.04
C LYS A 199 0.18 -20.25 5.12
N THR A 200 1.07 -20.04 4.15
CA THR A 200 2.38 -20.70 4.11
C THR A 200 3.23 -20.35 5.33
N HIS A 201 3.11 -19.13 5.85
CA HIS A 201 3.79 -18.75 7.10
C HIS A 201 3.27 -19.60 8.27
N ILE A 202 1.96 -19.76 8.42
CA ILE A 202 1.37 -20.63 9.45
C ILE A 202 1.85 -22.07 9.32
N ALA A 203 1.81 -22.63 8.09
CA ALA A 203 2.27 -23.99 7.83
C ALA A 203 3.72 -24.19 8.25
N LEU A 204 4.63 -23.34 7.77
CA LEU A 204 6.06 -23.49 7.96
C LEU A 204 6.52 -23.15 9.39
N ARG A 205 5.84 -22.25 10.09
CA ARG A 205 6.22 -21.83 11.45
C ARG A 205 5.63 -22.68 12.55
N HIS A 206 4.43 -23.23 12.37
CA HIS A 206 3.71 -23.90 13.46
C HIS A 206 3.42 -25.38 13.20
N LEU A 207 3.12 -25.78 11.96
CA LEU A 207 2.71 -27.16 11.65
C LEU A 207 3.91 -28.04 11.25
N VAL A 208 4.77 -27.56 10.35
CA VAL A 208 5.95 -28.33 9.91
C VAL A 208 6.92 -28.64 11.07
N PRO A 209 7.27 -27.68 11.96
CA PRO A 209 8.10 -27.98 13.12
C PRO A 209 7.45 -28.96 14.11
N ALA A 210 6.11 -29.02 14.12
CA ALA A 210 5.34 -30.01 14.89
C ALA A 210 5.24 -31.39 14.21
N GLY A 211 5.92 -31.59 13.08
CA GLY A 211 6.00 -32.87 12.37
C GLY A 211 5.00 -33.07 11.23
N TYR A 212 4.26 -32.02 10.84
CA TYR A 212 3.31 -32.12 9.73
C TYR A 212 4.04 -32.14 8.39
N VAL A 213 3.59 -33.00 7.48
CA VAL A 213 4.04 -32.99 6.08
C VAL A 213 3.37 -31.82 5.36
N HIS A 214 4.18 -30.97 4.73
CA HIS A 214 3.69 -29.83 3.96
C HIS A 214 3.37 -30.23 2.52
N VAL A 215 2.10 -30.13 2.15
CA VAL A 215 1.61 -30.37 0.79
C VAL A 215 1.19 -29.04 0.18
N ASN A 216 1.90 -28.62 -0.87
CA ASN A 216 1.65 -27.36 -1.57
C ASN A 216 1.63 -27.60 -3.09
N ARG A 217 0.59 -27.10 -3.76
CA ARG A 217 0.39 -27.23 -5.20
C ARG A 217 1.43 -26.46 -6.01
N ASP A 218 1.94 -25.34 -5.54
CA ASP A 218 2.93 -24.56 -6.29
C ASP A 218 4.23 -25.35 -6.45
N SER A 219 4.59 -26.17 -5.45
CA SER A 219 5.75 -27.07 -5.51
C SER A 219 5.47 -28.37 -6.27
N LEU A 220 4.24 -28.90 -6.18
CA LEU A 220 3.89 -30.22 -6.75
C LEU A 220 3.29 -30.13 -8.18
N GLY A 221 2.84 -28.95 -8.61
CA GLY A 221 2.30 -28.64 -9.94
C GLY A 221 0.81 -28.95 -10.13
N SER A 222 0.28 -30.06 -9.58
CA SER A 222 -1.12 -30.45 -9.77
C SER A 222 -1.85 -30.83 -8.48
N TRP A 223 -3.17 -30.68 -8.47
CA TRP A 223 -3.99 -31.05 -7.31
C TRP A 223 -3.98 -32.56 -7.08
N GLN A 224 -3.89 -33.37 -8.16
CA GLN A 224 -3.80 -34.82 -8.06
C GLN A 224 -2.53 -35.25 -7.31
N LYS A 225 -1.38 -34.62 -7.63
CA LYS A 225 -0.12 -34.86 -6.93
C LYS A 225 -0.19 -34.44 -5.46
N CYS A 226 -0.89 -33.35 -5.14
CA CYS A 226 -1.13 -32.96 -3.75
C CYS A 226 -1.88 -34.03 -2.97
N VAL A 227 -2.95 -34.55 -3.56
CA VAL A 227 -3.76 -35.60 -2.95
C VAL A 227 -2.97 -36.89 -2.75
N LEU A 228 -2.22 -37.34 -3.76
CA LEU A 228 -1.37 -38.54 -3.66
C LEU A 228 -0.30 -38.41 -2.58
N ASN A 229 0.31 -37.22 -2.44
CA ASN A 229 1.31 -36.96 -1.42
C ASN A 229 0.70 -36.96 -0.01
N MET A 230 -0.49 -36.36 0.14
CA MET A 230 -1.27 -36.41 1.38
C MET A 230 -1.61 -37.86 1.75
N GLU A 231 -2.18 -38.64 0.82
CA GLU A 231 -2.54 -40.05 1.05
C GLU A 231 -1.33 -40.88 1.49
N SER A 232 -0.19 -40.72 0.80
CA SER A 232 1.07 -41.40 1.15
C SER A 232 1.56 -41.01 2.56
N ALA A 233 1.50 -39.72 2.91
CA ALA A 233 1.93 -39.24 4.22
C ALA A 233 1.01 -39.73 5.34
N VAL A 234 -0.31 -39.76 5.11
CA VAL A 234 -1.27 -40.29 6.07
C VAL A 234 -1.10 -41.79 6.24
N ALA A 235 -0.90 -42.55 5.17
CA ALA A 235 -0.63 -43.99 5.26
C ALA A 235 0.65 -44.31 6.06
N ALA A 236 1.63 -43.40 6.04
CA ALA A 236 2.84 -43.47 6.85
C ALA A 236 2.65 -42.99 8.31
N GLY A 237 1.42 -42.77 8.77
CA GLY A 237 1.12 -42.35 10.15
C GLY A 237 1.42 -40.88 10.46
N ARG A 238 1.71 -40.04 9.45
CA ARG A 238 2.03 -38.62 9.65
C ARG A 238 0.80 -37.73 9.48
N SER A 239 0.77 -36.62 10.22
CA SER A 239 -0.17 -35.53 9.98
C SER A 239 0.24 -34.72 8.75
N VAL A 240 -0.72 -34.10 8.08
CA VAL A 240 -0.50 -33.35 6.83
C VAL A 240 -1.11 -31.97 6.92
N VAL A 241 -0.42 -30.95 6.41
CA VAL A 241 -1.00 -29.63 6.13
C VAL A 241 -1.08 -29.41 4.62
N VAL A 242 -2.28 -29.12 4.13
CA VAL A 242 -2.56 -28.77 2.73
C VAL A 242 -2.60 -27.25 2.61
N ASP A 243 -1.50 -26.68 2.13
CA ASP A 243 -1.27 -25.24 1.96
C ASP A 243 -1.53 -24.82 0.50
N ASN A 244 -2.81 -24.73 0.17
CA ASN A 244 -3.32 -24.18 -1.09
C ASN A 244 -4.32 -23.06 -0.78
N THR A 245 -4.84 -22.38 -1.80
CA THR A 245 -5.93 -21.40 -1.61
C THR A 245 -7.22 -22.03 -1.12
N ASN A 246 -7.57 -23.21 -1.64
CA ASN A 246 -8.75 -24.02 -1.26
C ASN A 246 -10.08 -23.22 -1.18
N PRO A 247 -10.42 -22.40 -2.21
CA PRO A 247 -11.47 -21.38 -2.09
C PRO A 247 -12.87 -21.97 -1.99
N ASP A 248 -13.17 -23.02 -2.75
CA ASP A 248 -14.51 -23.59 -2.88
C ASP A 248 -14.64 -24.99 -2.23
N ARG A 249 -15.88 -25.43 -2.05
CA ARG A 249 -16.21 -26.71 -1.41
C ARG A 249 -15.66 -27.90 -2.18
N GLU A 250 -15.66 -27.85 -3.52
CA GLU A 250 -15.20 -28.95 -4.37
C GLU A 250 -13.69 -29.16 -4.23
N SER A 251 -12.92 -28.07 -4.25
CA SER A 251 -11.47 -28.08 -4.04
C SER A 251 -11.11 -28.72 -2.70
N ARG A 252 -11.82 -28.38 -1.62
CA ARG A 252 -11.60 -28.96 -0.29
C ARG A 252 -12.04 -30.43 -0.21
N ARG A 253 -13.16 -30.78 -0.85
CA ARG A 253 -13.71 -32.15 -0.87
C ARG A 253 -12.69 -33.18 -1.35
N ARG A 254 -11.86 -32.83 -2.34
CA ARG A 254 -10.79 -33.70 -2.89
C ARG A 254 -9.81 -34.21 -1.82
N PHE A 255 -9.58 -33.44 -0.77
CA PHE A 255 -8.71 -33.82 0.35
C PHE A 255 -9.50 -34.54 1.45
N VAL A 256 -10.64 -33.97 1.86
CA VAL A 256 -11.46 -34.49 2.97
C VAL A 256 -11.92 -35.93 2.72
N GLU A 257 -12.39 -36.25 1.51
CA GLU A 257 -12.87 -37.60 1.19
C GLU A 257 -11.76 -38.66 1.20
N ARG A 258 -10.51 -38.24 0.97
CA ARG A 258 -9.36 -39.14 0.80
C ARG A 258 -8.45 -39.22 2.02
N ALA A 259 -8.59 -38.29 2.96
CA ALA A 259 -7.76 -38.24 4.16
C ALA A 259 -7.88 -39.51 5.03
N ARG A 260 -9.07 -40.09 5.17
CA ARG A 260 -9.35 -41.27 6.05
C ARG A 260 -8.93 -41.11 7.52
N VAL A 261 -8.57 -39.89 7.93
CA VAL A 261 -8.27 -39.45 9.30
C VAL A 261 -9.05 -38.16 9.57
N PRO A 262 -9.17 -37.70 10.82
CA PRO A 262 -9.83 -36.42 11.11
C PRO A 262 -9.26 -35.28 10.27
N CYS A 263 -10.15 -34.44 9.72
CA CYS A 263 -9.76 -33.23 9.02
C CYS A 263 -10.14 -31.99 9.83
N ARG A 264 -9.23 -31.03 9.91
CA ARG A 264 -9.51 -29.67 10.40
C ARG A 264 -9.29 -28.66 9.29
N CYS A 265 -9.93 -27.51 9.45
CA CYS A 265 -9.76 -26.38 8.57
C CYS A 265 -9.20 -25.21 9.40
N LEU A 266 -8.13 -24.57 8.90
CA LEU A 266 -7.69 -23.27 9.41
C LEU A 266 -8.03 -22.23 8.35
N VAL A 267 -8.96 -21.34 8.68
CA VAL A 267 -9.45 -20.29 7.78
C VAL A 267 -8.73 -18.99 8.10
N MET A 268 -8.00 -18.44 7.13
CA MET A 268 -7.41 -17.12 7.24
C MET A 268 -8.51 -16.07 7.12
N THR A 269 -8.62 -15.21 8.12
CA THR A 269 -9.63 -14.14 8.18
C THR A 269 -9.25 -12.87 7.42
N THR A 270 -8.08 -12.86 6.78
CA THR A 270 -7.59 -11.73 5.96
C THR A 270 -8.61 -11.37 4.86
N SER A 271 -9.12 -10.14 4.90
CA SER A 271 -10.00 -9.61 3.86
C SER A 271 -9.25 -9.32 2.56
N ILE A 272 -9.96 -9.37 1.44
CA ILE A 272 -9.50 -8.76 0.19
C ILE A 272 -9.99 -7.32 0.20
N GLU A 273 -9.07 -6.38 0.24
CA GLU A 273 -9.36 -4.97 0.05
C GLU A 273 -9.19 -4.61 -1.43
N ASN A 274 -10.19 -3.91 -1.99
CA ASN A 274 -10.18 -3.39 -3.36
C ASN A 274 -9.96 -1.88 -3.38
#